data_AF-A0A350PHB6-F1
#
_entry.id   AF-A0A350PHB6-F1
#
_cell.length_a   1.000
_cell.length_b   1.000
_cell.length_c   1.000
_cell.angle_alpha   90.00
_cell.angle_beta   90.00
_cell.angle_gamma   90.00
#
_symmetry.space_group_name_H-M   'P 1'
#
loop_
_entity.id
_entity.type
_entity.pdbx_description
1 polymer ?
#
loop_
_entity_poly.entity_id
_entity_poly.type
_entity_poly.pdbx_seq_one_letter_code
_entity_poly.pdbx_strand_id
1 'polypeptide(L)'
;MSTTEIWNQFSDRIFGFILSKVNDEEVAKDILQEVFIKIHTKIDTLNERDSLSSWLFTVTRNTIYDYYRQKKVRRKEQKLLVNNTHLFED
;
A
#
# COMPACT_ATOMS: atom_id res chain seq x y z
N MET A 1 -0.65 21.15 -8.97
CA MET A 1 0.52 20.24 -8.98
C MET A 1 0.09 18.96 -9.69
N SER A 2 0.86 18.48 -10.65
CA SER A 2 0.57 17.25 -11.39
C SER A 2 1.14 16.03 -10.67
N THR A 3 0.56 14.85 -10.92
CA THR A 3 1.06 13.59 -10.38
C THR A 3 2.50 13.29 -10.83
N THR A 4 2.87 13.70 -12.05
CA THR A 4 4.23 13.54 -12.58
C THR A 4 5.27 14.32 -11.77
N GLU A 5 4.95 15.53 -11.32
CA GLU A 5 5.83 16.33 -10.44
C GLU A 5 6.04 15.63 -9.10
N ILE A 6 4.96 15.10 -8.52
CA ILE A 6 5.01 14.34 -7.27
C ILE A 6 5.84 13.07 -7.45
N TRP A 7 5.67 12.37 -8.57
CA TRP A 7 6.45 11.18 -8.90
C TRP A 7 7.94 11.50 -8.88
N ASN A 8 8.38 12.46 -9.67
CA ASN A 8 9.78 12.83 -9.80
C ASN A 8 10.41 13.27 -8.47
N GLN A 9 9.62 13.87 -7.57
CA GLN A 9 10.13 14.40 -6.30
C GLN A 9 10.10 13.39 -5.15
N PHE A 10 9.16 12.44 -5.16
CA PHE A 10 8.87 11.61 -3.98
C PHE A 10 8.93 10.10 -4.22
N SER A 11 8.96 9.61 -5.46
CA SER A 11 8.92 8.16 -5.76
C SER A 11 9.97 7.37 -4.98
N ASP A 12 11.24 7.79 -5.02
CA ASP A 12 12.35 7.09 -4.37
C ASP A 12 12.22 7.09 -2.84
N ARG A 13 11.79 8.21 -2.25
CA ARG A 13 11.61 8.34 -0.81
C ARG A 13 10.43 7.51 -0.31
N ILE A 14 9.33 7.51 -1.07
CA ILE A 14 8.15 6.70 -0.77
C ILE A 14 8.49 5.22 -0.93
N PHE A 15 9.18 4.84 -2.01
CA PHE A 15 9.61 3.47 -2.26
C PHE A 15 10.53 2.96 -1.14
N GLY A 16 11.58 3.70 -0.79
CA GLY A 16 12.48 3.33 0.30
C GLY A 16 11.75 3.22 1.65
N PHE A 17 10.78 4.10 1.91
CA PHE A 17 9.94 3.99 3.10
C PHE A 17 9.08 2.72 3.07
N ILE A 18 8.41 2.41 1.97
CA ILE A 18 7.61 1.18 1.82
C ILE A 18 8.49 -0.04 2.00
N LEU A 19 9.63 -0.10 1.30
CA LEU A 19 10.58 -1.20 1.36
C LEU A 19 11.06 -1.46 2.79
N SER A 20 11.35 -0.40 3.56
CA SER A 20 11.72 -0.51 4.97
C SER A 20 10.63 -1.11 5.87
N LYS A 21 9.37 -1.12 5.42
CA LYS A 21 8.23 -1.69 6.16
C LYS A 21 7.90 -3.09 5.73
N VAL A 22 7.93 -3.38 4.43
CA VAL A 22 7.50 -4.68 3.88
C VAL A 22 8.63 -5.68 3.70
N ASN A 23 9.87 -5.20 3.57
CA ASN A 23 11.08 -6.00 3.38
C ASN A 23 10.99 -6.99 2.21
N ASP A 24 10.34 -6.57 1.13
CA ASP A 24 10.12 -7.33 -0.10
C ASP A 24 9.99 -6.32 -1.25
N GLU A 25 10.88 -6.42 -2.23
CA GLU A 25 11.02 -5.42 -3.30
C GLU A 25 9.82 -5.40 -4.24
N GLU A 26 9.33 -6.58 -4.63
CA GLU A 26 8.18 -6.70 -5.55
C GLU A 26 6.91 -6.21 -4.88
N VAL A 27 6.69 -6.60 -3.62
CA VAL A 27 5.58 -6.06 -2.81
C VAL A 27 5.71 -4.54 -2.65
N ALA A 28 6.92 -4.02 -2.48
CA ALA A 28 7.12 -2.58 -2.37
C ALA A 28 6.78 -1.85 -3.67
N LYS A 29 7.13 -2.40 -4.84
CA LYS A 29 6.76 -1.87 -6.16
C LYS A 29 5.24 -1.87 -6.36
N ASP A 30 4.56 -2.94 -5.95
CA ASP A 30 3.09 -3.03 -6.05
C ASP A 30 2.40 -1.97 -5.17
N ILE A 31 2.84 -1.85 -3.91
CA ILE A 31 2.29 -0.84 -2.98
C ILE A 31 2.58 0.57 -3.49
N LEU A 32 3.77 0.83 -4.04
CA LEU A 32 4.14 2.13 -4.61
C LEU A 32 3.17 2.53 -5.73
N GLN A 33 2.85 1.60 -6.64
CA GLN A 33 1.88 1.83 -7.70
C GLN A 33 0.50 2.18 -7.12
N GLU A 34 0.02 1.41 -6.13
CA GLU A 34 -1.27 1.69 -5.48
C GLU A 34 -1.28 3.06 -4.78
N VAL A 35 -0.17 3.45 -4.16
CA VAL A 35 -0.01 4.78 -3.56
C VAL A 35 -0.16 5.88 -4.60
N PHE A 36 0.50 5.77 -5.75
CA PHE A 36 0.42 6.79 -6.79
C PHE A 36 -0.95 6.87 -7.48
N ILE A 37 -1.65 5.75 -7.61
CA ILE A 37 -3.07 5.75 -8.03
C ILE A 37 -3.94 6.51 -7.02
N LYS A 38 -3.74 6.28 -5.72
CA LYS A 38 -4.46 7.01 -4.66
C LYS A 38 -4.10 8.49 -4.62
N ILE A 39 -2.86 8.85 -4.88
CA ILE A 39 -2.43 10.24 -4.98
C ILE A 39 -3.13 10.92 -6.15
N HIS A 40 -3.07 10.31 -7.34
CA HIS A 40 -3.69 10.87 -8.54
C HIS A 40 -5.20 11.13 -8.36
N THR A 41 -5.89 10.23 -7.67
CA THR A 41 -7.33 10.33 -7.43
C THR A 41 -7.72 11.27 -6.29
N LYS A 42 -6.80 11.66 -5.40
CA LYS A 42 -7.10 12.43 -4.19
C LYS A 42 -6.32 13.75 -4.08
N ILE A 43 -5.43 14.06 -5.02
CA ILE A 43 -4.60 15.26 -4.94
C ILE A 43 -5.43 16.54 -4.87
N ASP A 44 -6.61 16.56 -5.49
CA ASP A 44 -7.55 17.68 -5.46
C ASP A 44 -8.21 17.89 -4.08
N THR A 45 -8.09 16.91 -3.17
CA THR A 45 -8.58 17.02 -1.78
C THR A 45 -7.54 17.60 -0.83
N LEU A 46 -6.32 17.84 -1.30
CA LEU A 46 -5.25 18.43 -0.49
C LEU A 46 -5.57 19.91 -0.23
N ASN A 47 -5.85 20.24 1.02
CA ASN A 47 -6.07 21.62 1.44
C ASN A 47 -4.73 22.36 1.56
N GLU A 48 -4.73 23.67 1.34
CA GLU A 48 -3.53 24.53 1.47
C GLU A 48 -2.87 24.51 2.86
N ARG A 49 -3.61 24.06 3.90
CA ARG A 49 -3.11 23.93 5.26
C ARG A 49 -2.29 22.65 5.49
N ASP A 50 -2.42 21.67 4.61
CA ASP A 50 -1.75 20.38 4.75
C ASP A 50 -0.42 20.39 4.00
N SER A 51 0.66 20.00 4.68
CA SER A 51 1.94 19.78 4.01
C SER A 51 1.81 18.60 3.05
N LEU A 52 2.08 18.82 1.76
CA LEU A 52 2.09 17.79 0.73
C LEU A 52 2.87 16.55 1.18
N SER A 53 4.06 16.72 1.75
CA SER A 53 4.86 15.60 2.25
C SER A 53 4.12 14.80 3.32
N SER A 54 3.53 15.46 4.31
CA SER A 54 2.77 14.80 5.38
C SER A 54 1.58 14.00 4.83
N TRP A 55 0.85 14.60 3.89
CA TRP A 55 -0.28 13.97 3.23
C TRP A 55 0.14 12.73 2.40
N LEU A 56 1.22 12.83 1.61
CA LEU A 56 1.77 11.71 0.84
C LEU A 56 2.18 10.53 1.73
N PHE A 57 2.88 10.81 2.83
CA PHE A 57 3.27 9.76 3.78
C PHE A 57 2.07 9.18 4.54
N THR A 58 1.00 9.95 4.72
CA THR A 58 -0.27 9.46 5.27
C THR A 58 -0.94 8.47 4.32
N VAL A 59 -1.07 8.82 3.03
CA VAL A 59 -1.59 7.91 2.00
C VAL A 59 -0.73 6.65 1.94
N THR A 60 0.59 6.79 1.92
CA THR A 60 1.54 5.67 1.87
C THR A 60 1.36 4.71 3.05
N ARG A 61 1.31 5.25 4.27
CA ARG A 61 1.15 4.45 5.49
C ARG A 61 -0.18 3.70 5.49
N ASN A 62 -1.27 4.36 5.07
CA ASN A 62 -2.58 3.73 4.98
C ASN A 62 -2.59 2.59 3.97
N THR A 63 -1.97 2.75 2.79
CA THR A 63 -1.85 1.68 1.80
C THR A 63 -1.04 0.49 2.34
N ILE A 64 0.05 0.73 3.09
CA ILE A 64 0.81 -0.35 3.75
C ILE A 64 -0.08 -1.10 4.76
N TYR A 65 -0.87 -0.38 5.57
CA TYR A 65 -1.80 -1.02 6.50
C TYR A 65 -2.90 -1.82 5.80
N ASP A 66 -3.44 -1.31 4.68
CA ASP A 66 -4.39 -2.02 3.83
C ASP A 66 -3.78 -3.34 3.31
N TYR A 67 -2.53 -3.30 2.82
CA TYR A 67 -1.81 -4.49 2.38
C TYR A 67 -1.72 -5.56 3.48
N TYR A 68 -1.31 -5.18 4.70
CA TYR A 68 -1.20 -6.13 5.81
C TYR A 68 -2.56 -6.66 6.28
N ARG A 69 -3.60 -5.81 6.28
CA ARG A 69 -4.96 -6.26 6.60
C ARG A 69 -5.41 -7.34 5.61
N GLN A 70 -5.23 -7.10 4.31
CA GLN A 70 -5.61 -8.06 3.27
C GLN A 70 -4.76 -9.33 3.33
N LYS A 71 -3.44 -9.22 3.58
CA LYS A 71 -2.54 -10.38 3.76
C LYS A 71 -2.98 -11.27 4.91
N LYS A 72 -3.44 -10.67 6.02
CA LYS A 72 -3.97 -11.42 7.18
C LYS A 72 -5.28 -12.13 6.83
N VAL A 73 -6.19 -11.48 6.12
CA VAL A 73 -7.46 -12.07 5.67
C VAL A 73 -7.20 -13.28 4.75
N ARG A 74 -6.39 -13.10 3.70
CA ARG A 74 -6.02 -14.19 2.77
C ARG A 74 -5.41 -15.39 3.49
N ARG A 75 -4.51 -15.15 4.46
CA ARG A 75 -3.92 -16.23 5.28
C ARG A 75 -4.95 -16.97 6.12
N LYS A 76 -5.98 -16.28 6.64
CA LYS A 76 -7.05 -16.90 7.43
C LYS A 76 -7.94 -17.77 6.55
N GLU A 77 -8.31 -17.27 5.36
CA GLU A 77 -9.11 -18.00 4.38
C GLU A 77 -8.38 -19.26 3.90
N GLN A 78 -7.10 -19.15 3.54
CA GLN A 78 -6.27 -20.29 3.15
C GLN A 78 -6.23 -21.38 4.23
N LYS A 79 -6.06 -21.00 5.50
CA LYS A 79 -6.09 -21.96 6.62
C LYS A 79 -7.44 -22.66 6.76
N LEU A 80 -8.55 -21.93 6.59
CA LEU A 80 -9.89 -22.51 6.68
C LEU A 80 -10.14 -23.52 5.56
N LEU A 81 -9.70 -23.20 4.33
CA LEU A 81 -9.82 -24.09 3.17
C LEU A 81 -9.05 -25.39 3.38
N VAL A 82 -7.78 -25.31 3.79
CA VAL A 82 -6.93 -26.49 4.06
C VAL A 82 -7.52 -27.37 5.17
N ASN A 83 -8.01 -26.77 6.26
CA ASN A 83 -8.61 -27.51 7.36
C ASN A 83 -9.90 -28.25 6.94
N ASN A 84 -10.68 -27.66 6.04
CA ASN A 84 -11.90 -28.29 5.55
C ASN A 84 -11.60 -29.43 4.56
N THR A 85 -10.53 -29.34 3.76
CA THR A 85 -10.16 -30.41 2.82
C THR A 85 -9.83 -31.73 3.54
N HIS A 86 -9.21 -31.67 4.72
CA HIS A 86 -8.91 -32.85 5.53
C HIS A 86 -10.15 -33.53 6.15
N LEU A 87 -11.33 -32.91 6.16
CA LEU A 87 -12.56 -33.49 6.70
C LEU A 87 -13.33 -34.36 5.68
N PHE A 88 -12.86 -34.46 4.44
CA PHE A 88 -13.51 -35.21 3.36
C PHE A 88 -12.67 -36.37 2.83
N GLU A 89 -11.52 -36.69 3.45
CA GLU A 89 -10.59 -37.74 3.02
C GLU A 89 -10.52 -38.96 3.97
N ASP A 90 -11.41 -39.08 4.96
CA ASP A 90 -11.58 -40.30 5.78
C ASP A 90 -12.90 -41.04 5.47
#